data_AF-A0A5C7JX53-F1
#
_entry.id   AF-A0A5C7JX53-F1
#
_cell.length_a   1.000
_cell.length_b   1.000
_cell.length_c   1.000
_cell.angle_alpha   90.00
_cell.angle_beta   90.00
_cell.angle_gamma   90.00
#
_symmetry.space_group_name_H-M   'P 1'
#
loop_
_entity.id
_entity.type
_entity.pdbx_description
1 polymer ?
#
loop_
_entity_poly.entity_id
_entity_poly.type
_entity_poly.pdbx_seq_one_letter_code
_entity_poly.pdbx_strand_id
1 'polypeptide(L)'
;MAAQPDNNKVIDVDPQETQEWRDALSGVVDKEGAERAHFLIEDLIEQAREQGIDIPYSANTEYINTIPADQQPKYPGNPDLE
;
A
#
# COMPACT_ATOMS: atom_id res chain seq x y z
N MET A 1 -18.27 -7.53 15.88
CA MET A 1 -18.63 -7.48 14.45
C MET A 1 -17.35 -7.39 13.65
N ALA A 2 -16.96 -8.44 12.93
CA ALA A 2 -15.87 -8.35 11.95
C ALA A 2 -16.48 -7.80 10.65
N ALA A 3 -15.99 -6.64 10.18
CA ALA A 3 -16.31 -6.15 8.85
C ALA A 3 -15.81 -7.20 7.85
N GLN A 4 -16.74 -7.82 7.13
CA GLN A 4 -16.42 -8.72 6.04
C GLN A 4 -15.80 -7.86 4.92
N PRO A 5 -14.70 -8.26 4.29
CA PRO A 5 -14.21 -7.55 3.12
C PRO A 5 -15.29 -7.67 2.04
N ASP A 6 -15.79 -6.54 1.55
CA ASP A 6 -16.71 -6.47 0.44
C ASP A 6 -16.05 -7.11 -0.78
N ASN A 7 -16.30 -8.40 -0.97
CA ASN A 7 -15.74 -9.21 -2.05
C ASN A 7 -16.48 -8.94 -3.38
N ASN A 8 -16.86 -7.68 -3.61
CA ASN A 8 -17.39 -7.24 -4.88
C ASN A 8 -16.19 -7.14 -5.83
N LYS A 9 -15.93 -8.24 -6.54
CA LYS A 9 -14.98 -8.25 -7.66
C LYS A 9 -15.53 -7.29 -8.70
N VAL A 10 -15.19 -6.00 -8.57
CA VAL A 10 -15.48 -4.99 -9.57
C VAL A 10 -14.94 -5.54 -10.88
N ILE A 11 -15.82 -5.75 -11.85
CA ILE A 11 -15.39 -6.12 -13.19
C ILE A 11 -14.60 -4.92 -13.69
N ASP A 12 -13.30 -5.12 -13.85
CA ASP A 12 -12.38 -4.13 -14.39
C ASP A 12 -12.87 -3.76 -15.80
N VAL A 13 -13.41 -2.54 -15.94
CA VAL A 13 -14.05 -2.07 -17.17
C VAL A 13 -13.01 -1.74 -18.24
N ASP A 14 -11.78 -1.41 -17.82
CA ASP A 14 -10.65 -1.15 -18.69
C ASP A 14 -9.36 -1.74 -18.07
N PRO A 15 -9.07 -3.02 -18.36
CA PRO A 15 -7.89 -3.68 -17.82
C PRO A 15 -6.59 -3.10 -18.37
N GLN A 16 -6.60 -2.40 -19.52
CA GLN A 16 -5.40 -1.76 -20.05
C GLN A 16 -5.06 -0.53 -19.20
N GLU A 17 -6.02 0.34 -18.96
CA GLU A 17 -5.84 1.50 -18.08
C GLU A 17 -5.33 1.03 -16.70
N THR A 18 -5.97 0.02 -16.11
CA THR A 18 -5.55 -0.53 -14.83
C THR A 18 -4.09 -1.03 -14.84
N GLN A 19 -3.61 -1.61 -15.94
CA GLN A 19 -2.19 -1.98 -16.05
C GLN A 19 -1.28 -0.76 -16.19
N GLU A 20 -1.67 0.24 -16.97
CA GLU A 20 -0.88 1.47 -17.12
C GLU A 20 -0.68 2.20 -15.78
N TRP A 21 -1.72 2.25 -14.94
CA TRP A 21 -1.61 2.80 -13.58
C TRP A 21 -0.69 1.97 -12.67
N ARG A 22 -0.73 0.64 -12.76
CA ARG A 22 0.19 -0.25 -12.00
C ARG A 22 1.63 -0.08 -12.44
N ASP A 23 1.87 -0.04 -13.74
CA ASP A 23 3.20 0.15 -14.32
C ASP A 23 3.77 1.52 -13.97
N ALA A 24 2.93 2.57 -13.97
CA ALA A 24 3.32 3.90 -13.53
C ALA A 24 3.75 3.92 -12.06
N LEU A 25 2.97 3.29 -11.16
CA LEU A 25 3.31 3.20 -9.75
C LEU A 25 4.60 2.41 -9.53
N SER A 26 4.77 1.26 -10.19
CA SER A 26 6.02 0.49 -10.14
C SER A 26 7.21 1.33 -10.60
N GLY A 27 7.05 2.08 -11.70
CA GLY A 27 8.08 2.95 -12.23
C GLY A 27 8.50 4.06 -11.26
N VAL A 28 7.57 4.60 -10.46
CA VAL A 28 7.90 5.56 -9.40
C VAL A 28 8.66 4.88 -8.27
N VAL A 29 8.22 3.70 -7.82
CA VAL A 29 8.91 2.94 -6.77
C VAL A 29 10.35 2.63 -7.19
N ASP A 30 10.56 2.18 -8.42
CA ASP A 30 11.88 1.80 -8.94
C ASP A 30 12.82 3.00 -9.12
N LYS A 31 12.30 4.18 -9.51
CA LYS A 31 13.12 5.35 -9.85
C LYS A 31 13.27 6.35 -8.71
N GLU A 32 12.21 6.56 -7.94
CA GLU A 32 12.10 7.62 -6.93
C GLU A 32 11.96 7.04 -5.51
N GLY A 33 11.62 5.76 -5.37
CA GLY A 33 11.54 5.06 -4.09
C GLY A 33 10.16 5.07 -3.43
N ALA A 34 10.07 4.32 -2.32
CA ALA A 34 8.80 4.08 -1.62
C ALA A 34 8.19 5.35 -1.00
N GLU A 35 9.00 6.27 -0.48
CA GLU A 35 8.51 7.52 0.11
C GLU A 35 7.74 8.38 -0.90
N ARG A 36 8.26 8.45 -2.14
CA ARG A 36 7.61 9.20 -3.21
C ARG A 36 6.31 8.53 -3.67
N ALA A 37 6.32 7.21 -3.81
CA ALA A 37 5.12 6.45 -4.17
C ALA A 37 4.02 6.62 -3.11
N HIS A 38 4.36 6.54 -1.83
CA HIS A 38 3.42 6.78 -0.73
C HIS A 38 2.80 8.18 -0.80
N PHE A 39 3.63 9.21 -1.01
CA PHE A 39 3.13 10.57 -1.19
C PHE A 39 2.10 10.69 -2.32
N LEU A 40 2.37 10.09 -3.48
CA LEU A 40 1.46 10.16 -4.64
C LEU A 40 0.14 9.44 -4.37
N ILE A 41 0.17 8.30 -3.69
CA ILE A 41 -1.05 7.56 -3.34
C ILE A 41 -1.92 8.38 -2.39
N GLU A 42 -1.34 9.00 -1.36
CA GLU A 42 -2.07 9.85 -0.42
C GLU A 42 -2.72 11.05 -1.12
N ASP A 43 -1.98 11.72 -2.01
CA ASP A 43 -2.47 12.84 -2.80
C ASP A 43 -3.65 12.43 -3.72
N LEU A 44 -3.57 11.27 -4.38
CA LEU A 44 -4.67 10.75 -5.20
C LEU A 44 -5.91 10.40 -4.36
N ILE A 45 -5.72 9.85 -3.16
CA ILE A 45 -6.81 9.56 -2.24
C ILE A 45 -7.48 10.86 -1.77
N GLU A 46 -6.69 11.89 -1.46
CA GLU A 46 -7.20 13.22 -1.09
C GLU A 46 -8.04 13.82 -2.22
N GLN A 47 -7.51 13.84 -3.44
CA GLN A 47 -8.23 14.33 -4.62
C GLN A 47 -9.54 13.58 -4.86
N ALA A 48 -9.55 12.26 -4.70
CA ALA A 48 -10.76 11.46 -4.86
C ALA A 48 -11.81 11.78 -3.78
N ARG A 49 -11.39 12.02 -2.53
CA ARG A 49 -12.28 12.48 -1.46
C ARG A 49 -12.86 13.86 -1.76
N GLU A 50 -12.05 14.79 -2.29
CA GLU A 50 -12.52 16.11 -2.72
C GLU A 50 -13.59 16.02 -3.83
N GLN A 51 -13.48 15.01 -4.69
CA GLN A 51 -14.48 14.71 -5.72
C GLN A 51 -15.72 13.96 -5.19
N GLY A 52 -15.79 13.71 -3.88
CA GLY A 52 -16.92 13.04 -3.23
C GLY A 52 -16.96 11.52 -3.45
N ILE A 53 -15.84 10.93 -3.88
CA ILE A 53 -15.71 9.48 -3.98
C ILE A 53 -15.55 8.93 -2.57
N ASP A 54 -16.45 8.03 -2.17
CA ASP A 54 -16.37 7.36 -0.88
C ASP A 54 -15.23 6.34 -0.89
N ILE A 55 -14.06 6.78 -0.41
CA ILE A 55 -12.91 5.91 -0.16
C ILE A 55 -12.92 5.60 1.34
N PRO A 56 -13.35 4.39 1.75
CA PRO A 56 -13.30 4.01 3.16
C PRO A 56 -11.86 4.09 3.66
N TYR A 57 -11.66 4.77 4.78
CA TYR A 57 -10.36 4.84 5.43
C TYR A 57 -9.95 3.44 5.90
N SER A 58 -9.04 2.81 5.16
CA SER A 58 -8.38 1.58 5.59
C SER A 58 -7.28 1.96 6.60
N ALA A 59 -7.63 2.04 7.89
CA ALA A 59 -6.66 2.21 8.98
C ALA A 59 -5.69 1.02 9.12
N ASN A 60 -5.86 -0.04 8.34
CA ASN A 60 -4.92 -1.13 8.27
C ASN A 60 -3.84 -0.74 7.26
N THR A 61 -2.75 -0.16 7.76
CA THR A 61 -1.45 -0.42 7.15
C THR A 61 -1.35 -1.92 6.95
N GLU A 62 -0.94 -2.37 5.76
CA GLU A 62 -0.71 -3.80 5.55
C GLU A 62 0.18 -4.31 6.69
N TYR A 63 -0.12 -5.49 7.23
CA TYR A 63 0.70 -6.14 8.24
C TYR A 63 1.98 -6.68 7.60
N ILE A 64 2.79 -5.76 7.06
CA ILE A 64 4.13 -6.00 6.53
C ILE A 64 5.07 -5.28 7.48
N ASN A 65 6.13 -5.97 7.88
CA ASN A 65 7.18 -5.33 8.67
C ASN A 65 7.72 -4.13 7.89
N THR A 66 7.67 -2.94 8.50
CA THR A 66 8.23 -1.69 7.94
C THR A 66 9.75 -1.81 7.70
N ILE A 67 10.40 -2.81 8.32
CA ILE A 67 11.80 -3.16 8.12
C ILE A 67 11.87 -4.53 7.42
N PRO A 68 12.40 -4.62 6.19
CA PRO A 68 12.62 -5.91 5.55
C PRO A 68 13.61 -6.73 6.38
N ALA A 69 13.48 -8.07 6.38
CA ALA A 69 14.28 -8.97 7.21
C ALA A 69 15.79 -8.70 7.08
N ASP A 70 16.26 -8.33 5.88
CA ASP A 70 17.65 -8.01 5.58
C ASP A 70 18.16 -6.69 6.19
N GLN A 71 17.25 -5.80 6.61
CA GLN A 71 17.57 -4.55 7.30
C GLN A 71 17.29 -4.62 8.80
N GLN A 72 16.86 -5.76 9.33
CA GLN A 72 16.68 -5.92 10.77
C GLN A 72 18.04 -5.93 11.46
N PRO A 73 18.27 -5.06 12.46
CA PRO A 73 19.51 -5.08 13.22
C PRO A 73 19.64 -6.42 13.96
N LYS A 74 20.88 -6.91 14.12
CA LYS A 74 21.14 -8.10 14.92
C LYS A 74 20.60 -7.89 16.34
N TYR A 75 19.84 -8.87 16.82
CA TYR A 75 19.33 -8.87 18.19
C TYR A 75 20.50 -8.78 19.18
N PRO A 76 20.49 -7.84 20.14
CA PRO A 76 21.60 -7.65 21.08
C PRO A 76 21.64 -8.68 22.22
N GLY A 77 20.59 -9.50 22.37
CA GLY A 77 20.48 -10.54 23.39
C GLY A 77 20.94 -11.91 22.91
N ASN A 78 21.22 -12.80 23.86
CA ASN A 78 21.43 -14.22 23.57
C ASN A 78 20.07 -14.94 23.62
N PRO A 79 19.55 -15.45 22.48
CA PRO A 79 18.23 -16.11 22.44
C PRO A 79 18.19 -17.42 23.23
N ASP A 80 19.36 -18.00 23.56
CA ASP A 80 19.46 -19.22 24.38
C ASP A 80 19.29 -18.98 25.90
N LEU A 81 19.17 -17.72 26.34
CA LEU A 81 18.99 -17.34 27.74
C LEU A 81 17.56 -16.92 28.12
N GLU A 82 16.60 -17.02 27.18
CA GLU A 82 15.19 -16.63 27.39
C GLU A 82 14.29 -17.80 27.85
#